data_AF-A0A1C7LP54-F1
#
_entry.id   AF-A0A1C7LP54-F1
#
_cell.length_a   1.000
_cell.length_b   1.000
_cell.length_c   1.000
_cell.angle_alpha   90.00
_cell.angle_beta   90.00
_cell.angle_gamma   90.00
#
_symmetry.space_group_name_H-M   'P 1'
#
loop_
_entity.id
_entity.type
_entity.pdbx_description
1 polymer ?
#
loop_
_entity_poly.entity_id
_entity_poly.type
_entity_poly.pdbx_seq_one_letter_code
_entity_poly.pdbx_strand_id
1 'polypeptide(L)'
;MIEVMVSEPPMDDPPHYLRISKLAAPSKFEGTDDANTFEVWLQELLEYLATLRVTGPDFNRDHLRMMGSALSESASQWFFSMVQSPSRERRDWTFEATVVAMHRRFLHKKCIRSPVTNWDQMTYSASCGGVADLYKHLNKYAEQMFEHPSDFKFRQRFLSALPSGMCEAIVLHQGHSAAMSTFRKIYAAALAYERGWIR
;
A
#
# COMPACT_ATOMS: atom_id res chain seq x y z
N MET A 1 -8.72 7.29 16.17
CA MET A 1 -8.59 6.22 17.19
C MET A 1 -7.59 6.61 18.27
N ILE A 2 -6.32 6.86 17.94
CA ILE A 2 -5.30 7.30 18.92
C ILE A 2 -5.73 8.56 19.69
N GLU A 3 -6.16 9.61 18.98
CA GLU A 3 -6.63 10.86 19.61
C GLU A 3 -7.86 10.69 20.52
N VAL A 4 -8.63 9.61 20.41
CA VAL A 4 -9.83 9.40 21.23
C VAL A 4 -9.52 8.57 22.47
N MET A 5 -8.56 7.64 22.38
CA MET A 5 -8.33 6.63 23.42
C MET A 5 -7.19 6.97 24.37
N VAL A 6 -6.18 7.72 23.91
CA VAL A 6 -4.93 7.92 24.69
C VAL A 6 -4.41 9.36 24.69
N SER A 7 -5.21 10.34 24.26
CA SER A 7 -4.79 11.75 24.14
C SER A 7 -4.89 12.54 25.45
N GLU A 8 -5.89 12.25 26.27
CA GLU A 8 -6.17 13.01 27.48
C GLU A 8 -5.46 12.39 28.71
N PRO A 9 -4.84 13.21 29.56
CA PRO A 9 -4.24 12.73 30.79
C PRO A 9 -5.33 12.24 31.77
N PRO A 10 -5.05 11.25 32.62
CA PRO A 10 -6.01 10.78 33.62
C PRO A 10 -6.29 11.90 34.64
N MET A 11 -7.57 12.18 34.90
CA MET A 11 -8.00 13.24 35.82
C MET A 11 -8.01 12.83 37.31
N ASP A 12 -7.97 11.51 37.60
CA ASP A 12 -8.16 10.96 38.96
C ASP A 12 -7.10 9.90 39.32
N ASP A 13 -6.96 9.62 40.62
CA ASP A 13 -6.07 8.57 41.15
C ASP A 13 -6.40 7.19 40.55
N PRO A 14 -5.40 6.32 40.28
CA PRO A 14 -5.63 5.00 39.70
C PRO A 14 -6.50 4.13 40.62
N PRO A 15 -7.59 3.54 40.12
CA PRO A 15 -8.42 2.63 40.91
C PRO A 15 -7.61 1.49 41.54
N HIS A 16 -7.89 1.18 42.81
CA HIS A 16 -7.14 0.21 43.60
C HIS A 16 -7.01 -1.18 42.95
N TYR A 17 -8.00 -1.61 42.16
CA TYR A 17 -7.97 -2.92 41.50
C TYR A 17 -6.87 -3.04 40.44
N LEU A 18 -6.48 -1.94 39.76
CA LEU A 18 -5.39 -1.97 38.78
C LEU A 18 -4.04 -2.34 39.42
N ARG A 19 -3.88 -2.12 40.73
CA ARG A 19 -2.66 -2.49 41.47
C ARG A 19 -2.59 -3.98 41.80
N ILE A 20 -3.71 -4.71 41.70
CA ILE A 20 -3.86 -6.10 42.17
C ILE A 20 -4.14 -7.05 41.00
N SER A 21 -4.78 -6.55 39.94
CA SER A 21 -5.11 -7.33 38.75
C SER A 21 -3.92 -7.44 37.80
N LYS A 22 -3.51 -8.67 37.46
CA LYS A 22 -2.62 -8.92 36.33
C LYS A 22 -3.39 -8.67 35.03
N LEU A 23 -3.24 -7.47 34.46
CA LEU A 23 -3.79 -7.16 33.15
C LEU A 23 -3.07 -8.02 32.10
N ALA A 24 -3.84 -8.67 31.22
CA ALA A 24 -3.27 -9.44 30.11
C ALA A 24 -2.54 -8.49 29.16
N ALA A 25 -1.32 -8.88 28.75
CA ALA A 25 -0.59 -8.14 27.73
C ALA A 25 -1.31 -8.25 26.37
N PRO A 26 -1.24 -7.21 25.53
CA PRO A 26 -1.84 -7.25 24.19
C PRO A 26 -1.20 -8.33 23.32
N SER A 27 -1.92 -8.75 22.28
CA SER A 27 -1.33 -9.64 21.27
C SER A 27 -0.10 -9.00 20.61
N LYS A 28 0.76 -9.83 20.00
CA LYS A 28 1.93 -9.34 19.30
C LYS A 28 1.66 -9.20 17.81
N PHE A 29 2.06 -8.07 17.24
CA PHE A 29 2.05 -7.88 15.80
C PHE A 29 3.38 -8.30 15.19
N GLU A 30 3.33 -9.25 14.24
CA GLU A 30 4.50 -9.84 13.58
C GLU A 30 4.97 -9.05 12.36
N GLY A 31 4.16 -8.11 11.86
CA GLY A 31 4.39 -7.38 10.61
C GLY A 31 3.72 -7.99 9.39
N THR A 32 2.58 -8.67 9.58
CA THR A 32 1.77 -9.21 8.49
C THR A 32 1.15 -8.09 7.64
N ASP A 33 0.98 -8.32 6.34
CA ASP A 33 0.30 -7.40 5.41
C ASP A 33 -1.23 -7.65 5.45
N ASP A 34 -1.79 -7.53 6.65
CA ASP A 34 -3.22 -7.67 6.91
C ASP A 34 -3.70 -6.48 7.75
N ALA A 35 -4.51 -5.61 7.11
CA ALA A 35 -5.05 -4.41 7.73
C ALA A 35 -5.95 -4.76 8.93
N ASN A 36 -6.71 -5.86 8.86
CA ASN A 36 -7.57 -6.26 9.97
C ASN A 36 -6.74 -6.74 11.16
N THR A 37 -5.68 -7.53 10.93
CA THR A 37 -4.76 -7.94 12.00
C THR A 37 -4.10 -6.73 12.66
N PHE A 38 -3.67 -5.75 11.87
CA PHE A 38 -3.06 -4.53 12.40
C PHE A 38 -4.04 -3.67 13.21
N GLU A 39 -5.27 -3.47 12.73
CA GLU A 39 -6.28 -2.67 13.45
C GLU A 39 -6.71 -3.35 14.76
N VAL A 40 -6.92 -4.67 14.77
CA VAL A 40 -7.23 -5.43 15.98
C VAL A 40 -6.09 -5.32 17.01
N TRP A 41 -4.85 -5.53 16.56
CA TRP A 41 -3.68 -5.35 17.41
C TRP A 41 -3.56 -3.93 17.97
N LEU A 42 -3.75 -2.92 17.12
CA LEU A 42 -3.64 -1.52 17.52
C LEU A 42 -4.72 -1.16 18.53
N GLN A 43 -5.94 -1.66 18.35
CA GLN A 43 -7.02 -1.48 19.31
C GLN A 43 -6.69 -2.11 20.66
N GLU A 44 -6.24 -3.37 20.69
CA GLU A 44 -5.82 -4.04 21.93
C GLU A 44 -4.70 -3.28 22.65
N LEU A 45 -3.72 -2.78 21.90
CA LEU A 45 -2.63 -1.97 22.46
C LEU A 45 -3.17 -0.65 23.07
N LEU A 46 -4.07 0.05 22.38
CA LEU A 46 -4.65 1.30 22.86
C LEU A 46 -5.52 1.08 24.10
N GLU A 47 -6.33 0.02 24.14
CA GLU A 47 -7.12 -0.36 25.31
C GLU A 47 -6.22 -0.71 26.50
N TYR A 48 -5.11 -1.40 26.26
CA TYR A 48 -4.12 -1.70 27.29
C TYR A 48 -3.48 -0.45 27.87
N LEU A 49 -3.07 0.51 27.02
CA LEU A 49 -2.52 1.80 27.47
C LEU A 49 -3.55 2.62 28.25
N ALA A 50 -4.78 2.69 27.75
CA ALA A 50 -5.88 3.40 28.40
C ALA A 50 -6.23 2.80 29.76
N THR A 51 -6.28 1.47 29.87
CA THR A 51 -6.55 0.76 31.12
C THR A 51 -5.46 1.02 32.15
N LEU A 52 -4.20 1.09 31.72
CA LEU A 52 -3.06 1.42 32.57
C LEU A 52 -2.90 2.92 32.83
N ARG A 53 -3.79 3.76 32.30
CA ARG A 53 -3.74 5.23 32.44
C ARG A 53 -2.44 5.84 31.91
N VAL A 54 -1.81 5.17 30.95
CA VAL A 54 -0.64 5.66 30.22
C VAL A 54 -1.17 6.44 29.02
N THR A 55 -1.77 7.61 29.28
CA THR A 55 -2.45 8.46 28.29
C THR A 55 -1.96 9.89 28.39
N GLY A 56 -1.91 10.60 27.27
CA GLY A 56 -1.35 11.94 27.15
C GLY A 56 0.06 11.98 26.55
N PRO A 57 0.49 13.15 26.06
CA PRO A 57 1.76 13.32 25.34
C PRO A 57 2.99 13.08 26.22
N ASP A 58 2.88 13.29 27.53
CA ASP A 58 3.99 13.12 28.48
C ASP A 58 4.47 11.65 28.56
N PHE A 59 3.57 10.71 28.26
CA PHE A 59 3.84 9.28 28.27
C PHE A 59 4.38 8.73 26.94
N ASN A 60 4.73 9.60 25.98
CA ASN A 60 5.19 9.17 24.65
C ASN A 60 6.32 8.12 24.69
N ARG A 61 7.27 8.26 25.62
CA ARG A 61 8.37 7.27 25.78
C ARG A 61 7.86 5.93 26.29
N ASP A 62 6.91 5.94 27.21
CA ASP A 62 6.29 4.73 27.75
C ASP A 62 5.40 4.05 26.71
N HIS A 63 4.65 4.83 25.92
CA HIS A 63 3.90 4.33 24.77
C HIS A 63 4.80 3.57 23.80
N LEU A 64 5.94 4.14 23.41
CA LEU A 64 6.90 3.48 22.52
C LEU A 64 7.50 2.22 23.16
N ARG A 65 7.78 2.25 24.46
CA ARG A 65 8.32 1.08 25.18
C ARG A 65 7.31 -0.07 25.20
N MET A 66 6.06 0.24 25.51
CA MET A 66 4.97 -0.72 25.59
C MET A 66 4.62 -1.26 24.20
N MET A 67 4.54 -0.40 23.19
CA MET A 67 4.43 -0.81 21.79
C MET A 67 5.53 -1.80 21.41
N GLY A 68 6.80 -1.49 21.70
CA GLY A 68 7.91 -2.40 21.38
C GLY A 68 7.77 -3.79 21.98
N SER A 69 7.15 -3.92 23.16
CA SER A 69 6.87 -5.22 23.80
C SER A 69 5.72 -5.99 23.15
N ALA A 70 4.82 -5.27 22.48
CA ALA A 70 3.69 -5.79 21.71
C ALA A 70 4.03 -6.07 20.24
N LEU A 71 5.32 -6.11 19.87
CA LEU A 71 5.79 -6.45 18.53
C LEU A 71 6.59 -7.75 18.55
N SER A 72 6.54 -8.47 17.44
CA SER A 72 7.33 -9.67 17.17
C SER A 72 7.90 -9.65 15.76
N GLU A 73 8.83 -10.57 15.50
CA GLU A 73 9.40 -10.85 14.17
C GLU A 73 9.80 -9.59 13.37
N SER A 74 9.25 -9.42 12.17
CA SER A 74 9.64 -8.37 11.23
C SER A 74 9.27 -6.98 11.73
N ALA A 75 8.15 -6.85 12.46
CA ALA A 75 7.75 -5.60 13.09
C ALA A 75 8.71 -5.20 14.21
N SER A 76 9.12 -6.15 15.06
CA SER A 76 10.08 -5.90 16.13
C SER A 76 11.46 -5.50 15.60
N GLN A 77 11.96 -6.19 14.56
CA GLN A 77 13.23 -5.85 13.92
C GLN A 77 13.23 -4.44 13.32
N TRP A 78 12.17 -4.09 12.60
CA TRP A 78 12.01 -2.75 12.03
C TRP A 78 11.94 -1.68 13.13
N PHE A 79 11.15 -1.92 14.17
CA PHE A 79 10.98 -0.99 15.28
C PHE A 79 12.30 -0.76 16.02
N PHE A 80 13.06 -1.82 16.29
CA PHE A 80 14.39 -1.69 16.87
C PHE A 80 15.30 -0.83 16.00
N SER A 81 15.38 -1.12 14.70
CA SER A 81 16.24 -0.40 13.75
C SER A 81 15.89 1.09 13.63
N MET A 82 14.61 1.42 13.48
CA MET A 82 14.17 2.78 13.17
C MET A 82 13.90 3.65 14.40
N VAL A 83 13.42 3.06 15.49
CA VAL A 83 12.86 3.79 16.63
C VAL A 83 13.75 3.70 17.87
N GLN A 84 14.32 2.53 18.16
CA GLN A 84 15.09 2.31 19.40
C GLN A 84 16.61 2.39 19.21
N SER A 85 17.13 2.04 18.04
CA SER A 85 18.57 1.90 17.77
C SER A 85 19.34 3.17 18.16
N PRO A 86 20.48 3.07 18.87
CA PRO A 86 21.33 4.23 19.17
C PRO A 86 21.81 4.96 17.90
N SER A 87 21.93 4.21 16.79
CA SER A 87 22.42 4.70 15.50
C SER A 87 21.30 5.16 14.55
N ARG A 88 20.07 5.29 15.04
CA ARG A 88 18.93 5.72 14.22
C ARG A 88 19.10 7.16 13.72
N GLU A 89 18.61 7.40 12.50
CA GLU A 89 18.62 8.73 11.87
C GLU A 89 17.68 9.70 12.57
N ARG A 90 16.44 9.27 12.83
CA ARG A 90 15.41 10.08 13.49
C ARG A 90 15.33 9.77 14.98
N ARG A 91 15.43 10.81 15.83
CA ARG A 91 15.44 10.65 17.30
C ARG A 91 14.14 11.05 18.00
N ASP A 92 13.35 11.89 17.36
CA ASP A 92 12.10 12.51 17.85
C ASP A 92 10.84 11.69 17.50
N TRP A 93 10.93 10.36 17.53
CA TRP A 93 9.77 9.52 17.25
C TRP A 93 8.67 9.76 18.30
N THR A 94 7.47 10.05 17.81
CA THR A 94 6.25 9.98 18.61
C THR A 94 5.55 8.64 18.42
N PHE A 95 4.73 8.24 19.38
CA PHE A 95 3.90 7.05 19.30
C PHE A 95 3.05 7.07 18.03
N GLU A 96 2.34 8.18 17.80
CA GLU A 96 1.53 8.36 16.60
C GLU A 96 2.35 8.28 15.32
N ALA A 97 3.48 9.00 15.24
CA ALA A 97 4.35 8.94 14.06
C ALA A 97 4.81 7.50 13.79
N THR A 98 5.04 6.73 14.85
CA THR A 98 5.48 5.34 14.74
C THR A 98 4.36 4.43 14.25
N VAL A 99 3.13 4.57 14.76
CA VAL A 99 1.95 3.85 14.24
C VAL A 99 1.76 4.14 12.74
N VAL A 100 1.85 5.41 12.34
CA VAL A 100 1.73 5.81 10.93
C VAL A 100 2.85 5.19 10.08
N ALA A 101 4.09 5.17 10.58
CA ALA A 101 5.21 4.56 9.88
C ALA A 101 5.08 3.03 9.76
N MET A 102 4.57 2.36 10.80
CA MET A 102 4.26 0.93 10.77
C MET A 102 3.16 0.62 9.76
N HIS A 103 2.06 1.37 9.79
CA HIS A 103 0.98 1.26 8.80
C HIS A 103 1.54 1.41 7.38
N ARG A 104 2.37 2.44 7.13
CA ARG A 104 3.04 2.63 5.84
C ARG A 104 4.02 1.50 5.48
N ARG A 105 4.65 0.83 6.44
CA ARG A 105 5.68 -0.18 6.17
C ARG A 105 5.10 -1.57 5.91
N PHE A 106 4.09 -1.95 6.69
CA PHE A 106 3.55 -3.31 6.72
C PHE A 106 2.27 -3.46 5.90
N LEU A 107 1.38 -2.46 5.93
CA LEU A 107 0.10 -2.50 5.23
C LEU A 107 0.15 -1.84 3.84
N HIS A 108 1.16 -1.00 3.60
CA HIS A 108 1.33 -0.34 2.31
C HIS A 108 2.10 -1.19 1.28
N LYS A 109 2.36 -2.48 1.56
CA LYS A 109 2.91 -3.40 0.55
C LYS A 109 1.99 -3.56 -0.67
N LYS A 110 0.67 -3.32 -0.53
CA LYS A 110 -0.23 -3.18 -1.68
C LYS A 110 -0.01 -1.91 -2.52
N CYS A 111 0.56 -0.85 -1.96
CA CYS A 111 0.99 0.33 -2.74
C CYS A 111 2.27 0.06 -3.55
N ILE A 112 3.08 -0.93 -3.14
CA ILE A 112 4.32 -1.33 -3.85
C ILE A 112 4.01 -2.23 -5.07
N ARG A 113 2.78 -2.73 -5.22
CA ARG A 113 2.22 -3.03 -6.56
C ARG A 113 1.59 -1.77 -7.12
N SER A 114 2.42 -0.73 -7.29
CA SER A 114 1.98 0.55 -7.82
C SER A 114 1.17 0.29 -9.09
N PRO A 115 -0.05 0.84 -9.23
CA PRO A 115 -0.79 0.79 -10.47
C PRO A 115 0.08 1.23 -11.65
N VAL A 116 1.03 2.15 -11.42
CA VAL A 116 2.05 2.55 -12.40
C VAL A 116 2.96 1.38 -12.78
N THR A 117 3.54 0.68 -11.80
CA THR A 117 4.41 -0.48 -12.06
C THR A 117 3.66 -1.63 -12.74
N ASN A 118 2.43 -1.95 -12.31
CA ASN A 118 1.63 -2.99 -12.97
C ASN A 118 1.22 -2.58 -14.39
N TRP A 119 0.90 -1.30 -14.61
CA TRP A 119 0.60 -0.75 -15.92
C TRP A 119 1.81 -0.78 -16.85
N ASP A 120 3.01 -0.47 -16.33
CA ASP A 120 4.30 -0.54 -17.05
C ASP A 120 4.75 -1.99 -17.36
N GLN A 121 4.33 -2.97 -16.57
CA GLN A 121 4.68 -4.38 -16.76
C GLN A 121 3.62 -5.18 -17.52
N MET A 122 2.40 -4.65 -17.69
CA MET A 122 1.33 -5.35 -18.40
C MET A 122 1.70 -5.58 -19.87
N THR A 123 1.67 -6.83 -20.33
CA THR A 123 1.90 -7.20 -21.73
C THR A 123 0.71 -7.98 -22.28
N TYR A 124 0.55 -7.94 -23.59
CA TYR A 124 -0.41 -8.77 -24.30
C TYR A 124 -0.18 -10.26 -24.00
N SER A 125 -1.27 -11.01 -23.80
CA SER A 125 -1.25 -12.46 -23.69
C SER A 125 -2.42 -13.06 -24.45
N ALA A 126 -2.12 -13.85 -25.48
CA ALA A 126 -3.13 -14.54 -26.28
C ALA A 126 -3.92 -15.59 -25.46
N SER A 127 -3.31 -16.18 -24.44
CA SER A 127 -3.96 -17.19 -23.57
C SER A 127 -4.87 -16.58 -22.50
N CYS A 128 -4.79 -15.26 -22.28
CA CYS A 128 -5.52 -14.57 -21.22
C CYS A 128 -6.55 -13.57 -21.76
N GLY A 129 -7.15 -13.83 -22.93
CA GLY A 129 -8.20 -12.96 -23.48
C GLY A 129 -7.70 -11.82 -24.38
N GLY A 130 -6.40 -11.79 -24.69
CA GLY A 130 -5.87 -11.06 -25.85
C GLY A 130 -5.94 -9.53 -25.74
N VAL A 131 -6.29 -8.87 -26.85
CA VAL A 131 -6.28 -7.39 -26.96
C VAL A 131 -7.32 -6.74 -26.04
N ALA A 132 -8.49 -7.36 -25.89
CA ALA A 132 -9.57 -6.85 -25.06
C ALA A 132 -9.22 -6.90 -23.56
N ASP A 133 -8.59 -7.99 -23.13
CA ASP A 133 -8.16 -8.15 -21.75
C ASP A 133 -7.01 -7.20 -21.38
N LEU A 134 -6.07 -6.98 -22.31
CA LEU A 134 -5.02 -5.98 -22.17
C LEU A 134 -5.60 -4.57 -21.94
N TYR A 135 -6.57 -4.16 -22.76
CA TYR A 135 -7.23 -2.86 -22.60
C TYR A 135 -7.92 -2.73 -21.24
N LYS A 136 -8.70 -3.75 -20.85
CA LYS A 136 -9.43 -3.77 -19.58
C LYS A 136 -8.50 -3.59 -18.37
N HIS A 137 -7.38 -4.31 -18.34
CA HIS A 137 -6.41 -4.22 -17.26
C HIS A 137 -5.67 -2.88 -17.25
N LEU A 138 -5.24 -2.39 -18.41
CA LEU A 138 -4.60 -1.07 -18.51
C LEU A 138 -5.53 0.05 -18.05
N ASN A 139 -6.82 0.00 -18.42
CA ASN A 139 -7.82 0.98 -17.99
C ASN A 139 -8.05 0.90 -16.47
N LYS A 140 -8.19 -0.32 -15.93
CA LYS A 140 -8.36 -0.53 -14.48
C LYS A 140 -7.19 0.04 -13.68
N TYR A 141 -5.94 -0.15 -14.14
CA TYR A 141 -4.78 0.43 -13.46
C TYR A 141 -4.73 1.95 -13.62
N ALA A 142 -5.09 2.49 -14.79
CA ALA A 142 -5.15 3.93 -15.03
C ALA A 142 -6.17 4.65 -14.13
N GLU A 143 -7.30 4.02 -13.81
CA GLU A 143 -8.30 4.53 -12.85
C GLU A 143 -7.79 4.53 -11.41
N GLN A 144 -6.83 3.67 -11.08
CA GLN A 144 -6.25 3.53 -9.74
C GLN A 144 -5.00 4.38 -9.53
N MET A 145 -4.49 5.06 -10.56
CA MET A 145 -3.34 5.95 -10.45
C MET A 145 -3.71 7.27 -9.76
N PHE A 146 -2.79 7.82 -8.97
CA PHE A 146 -2.93 9.16 -8.39
C PHE A 146 -3.11 10.24 -9.46
N GLU A 147 -2.35 10.12 -10.56
CA GLU A 147 -2.52 10.94 -11.75
C GLU A 147 -2.93 10.05 -12.91
N HIS A 148 -4.10 10.30 -13.50
CA HIS A 148 -4.58 9.53 -14.63
C HIS A 148 -3.68 9.77 -15.86
N PRO A 149 -3.24 8.72 -16.58
CA PRO A 149 -2.39 8.90 -17.74
C PRO A 149 -3.13 9.68 -18.83
N SER A 150 -2.44 10.65 -19.44
CA SER A 150 -2.96 11.34 -20.63
C SER A 150 -3.30 10.34 -21.74
N ASP A 151 -4.27 10.69 -22.59
CA ASP A 151 -4.69 9.85 -23.73
C ASP A 151 -3.51 9.48 -24.67
N PHE A 152 -2.55 10.38 -24.86
CA PHE A 152 -1.33 10.09 -25.61
C PHE A 152 -0.47 9.01 -24.94
N LYS A 153 -0.19 9.16 -23.63
CA LYS A 153 0.56 8.15 -22.85
C LYS A 153 -0.16 6.80 -22.85
N PHE A 154 -1.49 6.79 -22.77
CA PHE A 154 -2.28 5.57 -22.83
C PHE A 154 -2.12 4.86 -24.19
N ARG A 155 -2.25 5.59 -25.30
CA ARG A 155 -2.04 5.05 -26.65
C ARG A 155 -0.62 4.51 -26.84
N GLN A 156 0.38 5.26 -26.40
CA GLN A 156 1.78 4.86 -26.49
C GLN A 156 2.04 3.58 -25.68
N ARG A 157 1.51 3.51 -24.45
CA ARG A 157 1.66 2.33 -23.61
C ARG A 157 0.97 1.11 -24.20
N PHE A 158 -0.26 1.27 -24.68
CA PHE A 158 -1.00 0.19 -25.31
C PHE A 158 -0.22 -0.43 -26.48
N LEU A 159 0.34 0.39 -27.38
CA LEU A 159 1.18 -0.08 -28.48
C LEU A 159 2.46 -0.80 -27.98
N SER A 160 3.11 -0.27 -26.95
CA SER A 160 4.32 -0.89 -26.38
C SER A 160 4.07 -2.23 -25.66
N ALA A 161 2.82 -2.48 -25.25
CA ALA A 161 2.43 -3.71 -24.58
C ALA A 161 2.04 -4.83 -25.55
N LEU A 162 1.86 -4.52 -26.85
CA LEU A 162 1.58 -5.50 -27.89
C LEU A 162 2.85 -6.25 -28.32
N PRO A 163 2.74 -7.49 -28.84
CA PRO A 163 3.87 -8.19 -29.43
C PRO A 163 4.46 -7.38 -30.59
N SER A 164 5.78 -7.45 -30.79
CA SER A 164 6.49 -6.65 -31.81
C SER A 164 5.87 -6.76 -33.20
N GLY A 165 5.56 -7.96 -33.68
CA GLY A 165 4.95 -8.15 -35.01
C GLY A 165 3.56 -7.51 -35.16
N MET A 166 2.75 -7.49 -34.09
CA MET A 166 1.44 -6.82 -34.11
C MET A 166 1.63 -5.29 -34.10
N CYS A 167 2.55 -4.78 -33.28
CA CYS A 167 2.86 -3.36 -33.22
C CYS A 167 3.40 -2.84 -34.57
N GLU A 168 4.31 -3.58 -35.20
CA GLU A 168 4.85 -3.28 -36.52
C GLU A 168 3.75 -3.24 -37.59
N ALA A 169 2.84 -4.22 -37.61
CA ALA A 169 1.73 -4.21 -38.55
C ALA A 169 0.80 -3.00 -38.40
N ILE A 170 0.53 -2.58 -37.16
CA ILE A 170 -0.33 -1.42 -36.88
C ILE A 170 0.38 -0.11 -37.24
N VAL A 171 1.66 0.04 -36.87
CA VAL A 171 2.40 1.30 -37.02
C VAL A 171 2.94 1.47 -38.44
N LEU A 172 3.59 0.44 -39.00
CA LEU A 172 4.28 0.51 -40.28
C LEU A 172 3.36 0.22 -41.47
N HIS A 173 2.48 -0.78 -41.37
CA HIS A 173 1.63 -1.18 -42.50
C HIS A 173 0.30 -0.42 -42.55
N GLN A 174 -0.25 -0.02 -41.39
CA GLN A 174 -1.51 0.73 -41.33
C GLN A 174 -1.33 2.22 -41.01
N GLY A 175 -0.11 2.66 -40.68
CA GLY A 175 0.19 4.07 -40.39
C GLY A 175 -0.41 4.58 -39.08
N HIS A 176 -0.83 3.70 -38.18
CA HIS A 176 -1.45 4.09 -36.91
C HIS A 176 -0.39 4.25 -35.81
N SER A 177 -0.08 5.49 -35.44
CA SER A 177 0.83 5.81 -34.34
C SER A 177 0.10 6.44 -33.15
N ALA A 178 0.71 6.38 -31.97
CA ALA A 178 0.19 7.03 -30.76
C ALA A 178 -0.01 8.55 -30.94
N ALA A 179 0.78 9.20 -31.79
CA ALA A 179 0.66 10.63 -32.06
C ALA A 179 -0.46 10.95 -33.06
N MET A 180 -0.57 10.16 -34.14
CA MET A 180 -1.39 10.51 -35.32
C MET A 180 -2.76 9.85 -35.35
N SER A 181 -3.01 8.83 -34.52
CA SER A 181 -4.25 8.06 -34.54
C SER A 181 -4.97 8.05 -33.19
N THR A 182 -6.30 8.04 -33.23
CA THR A 182 -7.13 7.90 -32.04
C THR A 182 -7.05 6.48 -31.49
N PHE A 183 -7.26 6.32 -30.17
CA PHE A 183 -7.22 5.01 -29.53
C PHE A 183 -8.16 4.00 -30.21
N ARG A 184 -9.37 4.44 -30.60
CA ARG A 184 -10.34 3.59 -31.31
C ARG A 184 -9.80 2.97 -32.59
N LYS A 185 -9.01 3.71 -33.37
CA LYS A 185 -8.40 3.22 -34.63
C LYS A 185 -7.31 2.19 -34.32
N ILE A 186 -6.43 2.50 -33.36
CA ILE A 186 -5.36 1.59 -32.90
C ILE A 186 -5.96 0.28 -32.33
N TYR A 187 -7.01 0.39 -31.52
CA TYR A 187 -7.68 -0.76 -30.93
C TYR A 187 -8.36 -1.65 -31.98
N ALA A 188 -9.06 -1.05 -32.95
CA ALA A 188 -9.69 -1.80 -34.06
C ALA A 188 -8.64 -2.52 -34.92
N ALA A 189 -7.51 -1.87 -35.20
CA ALA A 189 -6.39 -2.45 -35.92
C ALA A 189 -5.78 -3.65 -35.18
N ALA A 190 -5.58 -3.54 -33.87
CA ALA A 190 -5.07 -4.63 -33.04
C ALA A 190 -6.02 -5.84 -33.02
N LEU A 191 -7.34 -5.60 -32.91
CA LEU A 191 -8.35 -6.67 -32.99
C LEU A 191 -8.40 -7.33 -34.38
N ALA A 192 -8.22 -6.57 -35.45
CA ALA A 192 -8.19 -7.11 -36.81
C ALA A 192 -6.97 -8.03 -37.03
N TYR A 193 -5.81 -7.64 -36.50
CA TYR A 193 -4.61 -8.47 -36.52
C TYR A 193 -4.79 -9.76 -35.68
N GLU A 194 -5.33 -9.65 -34.47
CA GLU A 194 -5.61 -10.79 -33.60
C GLU A 194 -6.56 -11.81 -34.24
N ARG A 195 -7.56 -11.34 -34.99
CA ARG A 195 -8.49 -12.18 -35.75
C ARG A 195 -7.92 -12.71 -37.07
N GLY A 196 -6.68 -12.35 -37.40
CA GLY A 196 -5.99 -12.78 -38.62
C GLY A 196 -6.47 -12.10 -39.90
N TRP A 197 -7.16 -10.96 -39.80
CA TRP A 197 -7.63 -10.20 -40.96
C TRP A 197 -6.52 -9.37 -41.62
N ILE A 198 -5.40 -9.18 -40.91
CA ILE A 198 -4.23 -8.43 -41.38
C ILE A 198 -2.98 -9.17 -40.86
N ARG A 199 -1.97 -9.37 -41.71
CA ARG A 199 -0.65 -9.94 -41.37
C ARG A 199 0.45 -9.03 -41.87
#